data_AF-A0ABD1CBS1-F1
#
_entry.id   AF-A0ABD1CBS1-F1
#
_cell.length_a   1.000
_cell.length_b   1.000
_cell.length_c   1.000
_cell.angle_alpha   90.00
_cell.angle_beta   90.00
_cell.angle_gamma   90.00
#
_symmetry.space_group_name_H-M   'P 1'
#
loop_
_entity.id
_entity.type
_entity.pdbx_description
1 polymer ?
#
loop_
_entity_poly.entity_id
_entity_poly.type
_entity_poly.pdbx_seq_one_letter_code
_entity_poly.pdbx_strand_id
1 'polypeptide(L)' 'MAHASTSSLLSSGISRRNPEDEYELIHKIGSGTYGDVYK' A
#
# COMPACT_ATOMS: atom_id res chain seq x y z
N MET A 1 25.25 -7.15 -17.01
CA MET A 1 24.22 -8.15 -16.66
C MET A 1 24.14 -8.20 -15.14
N ALA A 2 22.94 -8.19 -14.54
CA ALA A 2 22.64 -8.14 -13.10
C ALA A 2 22.49 -6.73 -12.45
N HIS A 3 21.44 -6.01 -12.81
CA HIS A 3 20.62 -5.33 -11.80
C HIS A 3 19.45 -6.28 -11.51
N ALA A 4 19.63 -7.21 -10.57
CA ALA A 4 18.51 -7.95 -10.03
C ALA A 4 17.61 -6.94 -9.31
N SER A 5 16.46 -6.67 -9.90
CA SER A 5 15.55 -5.59 -9.54
C SER A 5 15.02 -5.77 -8.11
N THR A 6 15.56 -5.02 -7.14
CA THR A 6 15.08 -4.98 -5.74
C THR A 6 13.58 -4.73 -5.64
N SER A 7 12.99 -4.12 -6.67
CA SER A 7 11.54 -3.94 -6.84
C SER A 7 10.74 -5.24 -6.93
N SER A 8 11.31 -6.34 -7.42
CA SER A 8 10.59 -7.62 -7.53
C SER A 8 10.45 -8.34 -6.18
N LEU A 9 11.42 -8.18 -5.28
CA LEU A 9 11.37 -8.75 -3.92
C LEU A 9 10.33 -8.03 -3.05
N LEU A 10 10.25 -6.69 -3.16
CA LEU A 10 9.26 -5.88 -2.45
C LEU A 10 7.83 -6.09 -2.99
N SER A 11 7.70 -6.39 -4.28
CA SER A 11 6.40 -6.60 -4.93
C SER A 11 5.68 -7.86 -4.46
N SER A 12 6.37 -8.81 -3.82
CA SER A 12 5.77 -10.10 -3.43
C SER A 12 5.12 -10.07 -2.04
N GLY A 13 5.41 -9.07 -1.21
CA GLY A 13 4.89 -8.97 0.17
C GLY A 13 3.82 -7.89 0.40
N ILE A 14 3.53 -7.07 -0.61
CA ILE A 14 2.60 -5.92 -0.50
C ILE A 14 1.44 -6.14 -1.48
N SER A 15 0.21 -6.20 -0.96
CA SER A 15 -0.99 -6.20 -1.80
C SER A 15 -1.18 -4.82 -2.44
N ARG A 16 -1.46 -4.79 -3.74
CA ARG A 16 -1.80 -3.58 -4.49
C ARG A 16 -3.29 -3.50 -4.86
N ARG A 17 -4.11 -4.38 -4.28
CA ARG A 17 -5.57 -4.32 -4.43
C ARG A 17 -6.13 -3.12 -3.68
N ASN A 18 -7.33 -2.69 -4.04
CA ASN A 18 -7.98 -1.62 -3.30
C ASN A 18 -8.30 -2.14 -1.89
N PRO A 19 -7.87 -1.48 -0.81
CA PRO A 19 -8.12 -1.97 0.54
C PRO A 19 -9.62 -2.04 0.86
N GLU A 20 -10.49 -1.26 0.22
CA GLU A 20 -11.95 -1.32 0.42
C GLU A 20 -12.60 -2.61 -0.10
N ASP A 21 -11.88 -3.39 -0.92
CA ASP A 21 -12.35 -4.71 -1.36
C ASP A 21 -12.26 -5.75 -0.22
N GLU A 22 -11.39 -5.51 0.76
CA GLU A 22 -11.04 -6.46 1.82
C GLU A 22 -11.34 -5.92 3.23
N TYR A 23 -11.38 -4.60 3.40
CA TYR A 23 -11.49 -3.91 4.67
C TYR A 23 -12.49 -2.76 4.58
N GLU A 24 -13.16 -2.45 5.69
CA GLU A 24 -13.99 -1.26 5.80
C GLU A 24 -13.18 -0.11 6.40
N LEU A 25 -13.17 1.05 5.74
CA LEU A 25 -12.56 2.26 6.28
C LEU A 25 -13.53 2.93 7.26
N ILE A 26 -13.21 2.93 8.56
CA ILE A 26 -14.16 3.35 9.61
C ILE A 26 -14.03 4.84 9.90
N HIS A 27 -12.80 5.32 10.15
CA HIS A 27 -12.57 6.70 10.58
C HIS A 27 -11.31 7.29 9.99
N LYS A 28 -11.42 8.52 9.46
CA LYS A 28 -10.27 9.29 8.98
C LYS A 28 -9.46 9.79 10.16
N ILE A 29 -8.22 9.34 10.26
CA ILE A 29 -7.28 9.78 11.29
C ILE A 29 -6.61 11.09 10.86
N GLY A 30 -6.30 11.25 9.57
CA GLY A 30 -5.67 12.46 9.05
C GLY A 30 -5.29 12.38 7.58
N SER A 31 -4.65 13.44 7.09
CA SER A 31 -4.12 13.55 5.72
C SER A 31 -2.65 13.97 5.75
N GLY A 32 -1.82 13.30 4.96
CA GLY A 32 -0.41 13.66 4.73
C GLY A 32 -0.14 13.95 3.26
N THR A 33 1.12 14.28 2.94
CA THR A 33 1.56 14.59 1.57
C THR A 33 1.27 13.45 0.57
N TYR A 34 1.21 12.21 1.06
CA TYR A 34 1.06 11.01 0.24
C TYR A 34 -0.31 10.34 0.36
N GLY A 35 -1.29 11.02 0.98
CA GLY A 35 -2.66 10.55 1.05
C GLY A 35 -3.25 10.55 2.46
N ASP A 36 -4.42 9.95 2.56
CA ASP A 36 -5.22 9.88 3.77
C ASP A 36 -4.94 8.60 4.56
N VAL A 37 -5.08 8.68 5.88
CA VAL A 37 -4.91 7.54 6.79
C VAL A 37 -6.23 7.26 7.48
N TYR A 38 -6.66 6.01 7.40
CA TYR A 38 -7.90 5.52 7.97
C TYR A 38 -7.63 4.40 8.97
N LYS A 39 -8.52 4.30 9.95
CA LYS A 39 -8.64 3.13 10.81
C LYS A 39 -9.54 2.09 10.18
#